data_AF-A0A2M8TIK2-F1
#
_entry.id   AF-A0A2M8TIK2-F1
#
_cell.length_a   1.000
_cell.length_b   1.000
_cell.length_c   1.000
_cell.angle_alpha   90.00
_cell.angle_beta   90.00
_cell.angle_gamma   90.00
#
_symmetry.space_group_name_H-M   'P 1'
#
loop_
_entity.id
_entity.type
_entity.pdbx_description
1 polymer ?
#
loop_
_entity_poly.entity_id
_entity_poly.type
_entity_poly.pdbx_seq_one_letter_code
_entity_poly.pdbx_strand_id
1 'polypeptide(L)'
;MYRIVLAALLLYLLWLFLFLSYERRKRKNRAIEKKPCQMVSEAEIIGKSHFKLSHSTPQVRSYPKDEAEAKKASTFAPENGQEPLEEADEQPDIDEIPLVYESSDVPSFEEEDEELPIQEESEYATGIDFERVLEALSVIHRHAHTEAERQSTGDTLRALEGTRLMETLRSDAKRSATIDEIVRARFEELYSGEKA
;
A
#
# COMPACT_ATOMS: atom_id res chain seq x y z
N MET A 1 -25.67 11.24 60.09
CA MET A 1 -26.28 10.65 58.87
C MET A 1 -25.30 10.60 57.71
N TYR A 2 -24.67 11.72 57.32
CA TYR A 2 -23.68 11.75 56.23
C TYR A 2 -22.47 10.80 56.41
N ARG A 3 -21.96 10.61 57.64
CA ARG A 3 -20.84 9.69 57.92
C ARG A 3 -21.15 8.23 57.55
N ILE A 4 -22.38 7.79 57.76
CA ILE A 4 -22.84 6.43 57.44
C ILE A 4 -22.99 6.29 55.91
N VAL A 5 -23.55 7.31 55.25
CA VAL A 5 -23.64 7.37 53.79
C VAL A 5 -22.26 7.37 53.14
N LEU A 6 -21.31 8.11 53.71
CA LEU A 6 -19.93 8.15 53.22
C LEU A 6 -19.23 6.79 53.40
N ALA A 7 -19.42 6.13 54.54
CA ALA A 7 -18.91 4.79 54.79
C ALA A 7 -19.51 3.75 53.83
N ALA A 8 -20.82 3.81 53.57
CA ALA A 8 -21.50 2.95 52.60
C ALA A 8 -21.00 3.18 51.17
N LEU A 9 -20.76 4.44 50.77
CA LEU A 9 -20.22 4.80 49.47
C LEU A 9 -18.78 4.29 49.29
N LEU A 10 -17.93 4.45 50.30
CA LEU A 10 -16.56 3.91 50.27
C LEU A 10 -16.54 2.39 50.17
N LEU A 11 -17.43 1.71 50.90
CA LEU A 11 -17.56 0.25 50.84
C LEU A 11 -18.05 -0.20 49.46
N TYR A 12 -18.99 0.52 48.86
CA TYR A 12 -19.49 0.26 47.50
C TYR A 12 -18.39 0.44 46.44
N LEU A 13 -17.62 1.52 46.52
CA LEU A 13 -16.49 1.75 45.61
C LEU A 13 -15.41 0.67 45.75
N LEU A 14 -15.10 0.26 46.99
CA LEU A 14 -14.15 -0.83 47.24
C LEU A 14 -14.66 -2.16 46.64
N TRP A 15 -15.95 -2.46 46.81
CA TRP A 15 -16.58 -3.64 46.21
C TRP A 15 -16.51 -3.60 44.68
N LEU A 16 -16.79 -2.45 44.06
CA LEU A 16 -16.72 -2.26 42.60
C LEU A 16 -15.28 -2.40 42.09
N PHE A 17 -14.29 -1.90 42.83
CA PHE A 17 -12.88 -2.05 42.51
C PHE A 17 -12.42 -3.53 42.57
N LEU A 18 -12.86 -4.27 43.60
CA LEU A 18 -12.60 -5.71 43.72
C LEU A 18 -13.27 -6.49 42.58
N PHE A 19 -14.52 -6.14 42.24
CA PHE A 19 -15.26 -6.75 41.14
C PHE A 19 -14.56 -6.53 39.79
N LEU A 20 -14.17 -5.28 39.50
CA LEU A 20 -13.47 -4.94 38.26
C LEU A 20 -12.08 -5.61 38.19
N SER A 21 -11.39 -5.69 39.32
CA SER A 21 -10.09 -6.39 39.42
C SER A 21 -10.26 -7.90 39.21
N TYR A 22 -11.32 -8.50 39.75
CA TYR A 22 -11.67 -9.90 39.53
C TYR A 22 -11.98 -10.18 38.05
N GLU A 23 -12.78 -9.35 37.40
CA GLU A 23 -13.03 -9.46 35.95
C GLU A 23 -11.76 -9.28 35.13
N ARG A 24 -10.95 -8.27 35.43
CA ARG A 24 -9.65 -8.05 34.75
C ARG A 24 -8.73 -9.25 34.93
N ARG A 25 -8.67 -9.83 36.12
CA ARG A 25 -7.88 -11.04 36.39
C ARG A 25 -8.42 -12.25 35.62
N LYS A 26 -9.74 -12.43 35.53
CA LYS A 26 -10.38 -13.47 34.71
C LYS A 26 -10.04 -13.31 33.22
N ARG A 27 -10.04 -12.08 32.70
CA ARG A 27 -9.63 -11.79 31.30
C ARG A 27 -8.14 -12.09 31.07
N LYS A 28 -7.28 -11.74 32.03
CA LYS A 28 -5.84 -12.05 31.99
C LYS A 28 -5.57 -13.56 32.05
N ASN A 29 -6.25 -14.28 32.94
CA ASN A 29 -6.10 -15.73 33.05
C ASN A 29 -6.60 -16.47 31.79
N ARG A 30 -7.69 -16.00 31.17
CA ARG A 30 -8.15 -16.51 29.86
C ARG A 30 -7.19 -16.22 28.70
N ALA A 31 -6.42 -15.13 28.78
CA ALA A 31 -5.39 -14.83 27.79
C ALA A 31 -4.14 -15.73 27.98
N ILE A 32 -3.85 -16.12 29.21
CA ILE A 32 -2.72 -17.02 29.56
C ILE A 32 -3.08 -18.50 29.33
N GLU A 33 -4.35 -18.89 29.44
CA GLU A 33 -4.84 -20.25 29.11
C GLU A 33 -4.98 -20.53 27.61
N LYS A 34 -4.70 -19.57 26.72
CA LYS A 34 -4.51 -19.86 25.30
C LYS A 34 -3.18 -20.59 25.11
N LYS A 35 -3.27 -21.91 25.27
CA LYS A 35 -2.24 -22.93 25.06
C LYS A 35 -1.42 -22.64 23.79
N PRO A 36 -0.11 -22.97 23.77
CA PRO A 36 0.71 -22.84 22.57
C PRO A 36 0.07 -23.65 21.44
N CYS A 37 0.01 -23.06 20.25
CA CYS A 37 -0.58 -23.68 19.07
C CYS A 37 -0.16 -25.14 18.93
N GLN A 38 -1.18 -25.99 18.93
CA GLN A 38 -1.13 -27.42 18.70
C GLN A 38 -0.45 -27.71 17.36
N MET A 39 0.68 -28.41 17.42
CA MET A 39 1.38 -29.00 16.28
C MET A 39 0.50 -30.15 15.75
N VAL A 40 -0.17 -29.93 14.62
CA VAL A 40 -1.00 -30.96 13.96
C VAL A 40 -0.11 -31.72 12.98
N SER A 41 -0.06 -33.04 13.12
CA SER A 41 0.72 -34.00 12.34
C SER A 41 0.30 -34.05 10.86
N GLU A 42 1.30 -33.96 9.98
CA GLU A 42 1.18 -33.98 8.50
C GLU A 42 1.05 -35.40 7.92
N ALA A 43 0.02 -36.14 8.31
CA ALA A 43 -0.33 -37.37 7.61
C ALA A 43 -1.83 -37.36 7.36
N GLU A 44 -2.24 -37.49 6.09
CA GLU A 44 -3.63 -37.53 5.62
C GLU A 44 -4.29 -36.18 5.25
N ILE A 45 -3.57 -35.33 4.51
CA ILE A 45 -4.24 -34.38 3.60
C ILE A 45 -3.62 -34.51 2.21
N ILE A 46 -4.12 -35.47 1.43
CA ILE A 46 -3.97 -35.42 -0.03
C ILE A 46 -4.91 -34.29 -0.53
N GLY A 47 -4.31 -33.30 -1.20
CA GLY A 47 -5.05 -32.29 -1.97
C GLY A 47 -5.47 -31.00 -1.25
N LYS A 48 -4.61 -30.34 -0.46
CA LYS A 48 -4.83 -28.93 -0.04
C LYS A 48 -3.55 -28.10 -0.08
N SER A 49 -3.65 -26.94 -0.73
CA SER A 49 -2.57 -25.96 -0.95
C SER A 49 -1.95 -25.47 0.35
N HIS A 50 -0.62 -25.53 0.45
CA HIS A 50 0.18 -25.02 1.56
C HIS A 50 0.94 -23.74 1.18
N PHE A 51 0.22 -22.69 0.80
CA PHE A 51 0.84 -21.37 0.69
C PHE A 51 1.06 -20.79 2.10
N LYS A 52 2.29 -20.94 2.62
CA LYS A 52 2.75 -20.24 3.83
C LYS A 52 3.51 -18.98 3.41
N LEU A 53 2.90 -17.82 3.60
CA LEU A 53 3.58 -16.53 3.50
C LEU A 53 4.54 -16.40 4.70
N SER A 54 5.74 -16.97 4.56
CA SER A 54 6.81 -16.77 5.53
C SER A 54 7.64 -15.61 5.02
N HIS A 55 7.64 -14.48 5.73
CA HIS A 55 8.54 -13.37 5.46
C HIS A 55 9.98 -13.90 5.47
N SER A 56 10.62 -13.98 4.31
CA SER A 56 12.05 -14.23 4.24
C SER A 56 12.75 -12.98 4.79
N THR A 57 13.43 -13.14 5.91
CA THR A 57 14.51 -12.21 6.24
C THR A 57 15.57 -12.36 5.16
N PRO A 58 16.01 -11.27 4.49
CA PRO A 58 17.03 -11.39 3.47
C PRO A 58 18.32 -11.87 4.13
N GLN A 59 18.75 -13.09 3.78
CA GLN A 59 20.09 -13.54 4.10
C GLN A 59 21.08 -12.69 3.32
N VAL A 60 21.73 -11.77 4.03
CA VAL A 60 22.94 -11.11 3.56
C VAL A 60 23.99 -12.20 3.37
N ARG A 61 24.42 -12.39 2.12
CA ARG A 61 25.44 -13.34 1.72
C ARG A 61 26.79 -12.88 2.29
N SER A 62 27.23 -13.44 3.41
CA SER A 62 28.62 -13.28 3.83
C SER A 62 29.51 -14.05 2.85
N TYR A 63 30.43 -13.36 2.20
CA TYR A 63 31.43 -13.98 1.34
C TYR A 63 32.36 -14.87 2.19
N PRO A 64 32.55 -16.16 1.83
CA PRO A 64 33.60 -16.95 2.44
C PRO A 64 34.95 -16.40 1.97
N LYS A 65 35.76 -16.05 2.96
CA LYS A 65 37.14 -15.62 2.78
C LYS A 65 37.99 -16.86 2.54
N ASP A 66 38.72 -16.82 1.43
CA ASP A 66 39.89 -17.62 1.07
C ASP A 66 39.77 -19.15 1.16
N GLU A 67 39.67 -19.82 0.01
CA GLU A 67 40.35 -21.10 -0.17
C GLU A 67 40.59 -21.45 -1.66
N ALA A 68 41.88 -21.53 -1.96
CA ALA A 68 42.56 -22.27 -3.02
C ALA A 68 42.17 -22.05 -4.50
N GLU A 69 43.14 -21.44 -5.19
CA GLU A 69 43.36 -21.41 -6.63
C GLU A 69 43.23 -22.79 -7.31
N ALA A 70 42.02 -23.16 -7.71
CA ALA A 70 41.82 -24.16 -8.75
C ALA A 70 41.75 -23.45 -10.10
N LYS A 71 42.86 -23.51 -10.84
CA LYS A 71 43.02 -23.02 -12.22
C LYS A 71 41.85 -23.52 -13.08
N LYS A 72 40.87 -22.65 -13.33
CA LYS A 72 39.80 -22.91 -14.30
C LYS A 72 40.42 -22.82 -15.69
N ALA A 73 40.44 -23.93 -16.42
CA ALA A 73 40.79 -23.93 -17.83
C ALA A 73 39.76 -23.09 -18.61
N SER A 74 40.25 -22.22 -19.48
CA SER A 74 39.44 -21.35 -20.35
C SER A 74 38.55 -22.20 -21.26
N THR A 75 37.24 -22.01 -21.18
CA THR A 75 36.21 -22.66 -22.03
C THR A 75 36.01 -21.94 -23.36
N PHE A 76 36.70 -20.83 -23.60
CA PHE A 76 36.64 -20.12 -24.87
C PHE A 76 37.57 -20.76 -25.91
N ALA A 77 37.05 -20.95 -27.13
CA ALA A 77 37.86 -21.33 -28.28
C ALA A 77 38.90 -20.23 -28.57
N PRO A 78 40.17 -20.58 -28.90
CA PRO A 78 41.13 -19.58 -29.32
C PRO A 78 40.64 -18.93 -30.61
N GLU A 79 40.54 -17.60 -30.60
CA GLU A 79 40.35 -16.79 -31.79
C GLU A 79 41.53 -17.07 -32.73
N ASN A 80 41.25 -17.81 -33.80
CA ASN A 80 42.21 -18.05 -34.86
C ASN A 80 42.54 -16.70 -35.49
N GLY A 81 43.76 -16.22 -35.28
CA GLY A 81 44.33 -15.14 -36.05
C GLY A 81 44.37 -15.54 -37.53
N GLN A 82 43.48 -14.98 -38.32
CA GLN A 82 43.63 -14.88 -39.77
C GLN A 82 43.83 -13.41 -40.10
N GLU A 83 45.04 -13.11 -40.55
CA GLU A 83 45.40 -11.89 -41.26
C GLU A 83 44.44 -11.70 -42.46
N PRO A 84 44.07 -10.45 -42.82
CA PRO A 84 43.25 -10.21 -44.00
C PRO A 84 44.11 -10.45 -45.24
N LEU A 85 43.84 -11.54 -45.96
CA LEU A 85 44.29 -11.71 -47.33
C LEU A 85 43.33 -10.94 -48.24
N GLU A 86 43.86 -9.91 -48.91
CA GLU A 86 43.29 -9.34 -50.12
C GLU A 86 43.15 -10.46 -51.16
N GLU A 87 41.92 -10.90 -51.43
CA GLU A 87 41.61 -11.54 -52.71
C GLU A 87 40.41 -10.82 -53.33
N ALA A 88 40.64 -10.37 -54.57
CA ALA A 88 39.67 -9.69 -55.40
C ALA A 88 38.56 -10.66 -55.80
N ASP A 89 37.37 -10.46 -55.23
CA ASP A 89 36.15 -11.12 -55.68
C ASP A 89 35.51 -10.26 -56.79
N GLU A 90 35.35 -10.85 -57.97
CA GLU A 90 34.64 -10.30 -59.12
C GLU A 90 33.25 -9.80 -58.71
N GLN A 91 33.04 -8.48 -58.79
CA GLN A 91 31.69 -7.91 -58.70
C GLN A 91 30.85 -8.43 -59.86
N PRO A 92 29.65 -8.99 -59.63
CA PRO A 92 28.72 -9.26 -60.72
C PRO A 92 28.33 -7.93 -61.38
N ASP A 93 28.32 -7.93 -62.71
CA ASP A 93 27.89 -6.81 -63.55
C ASP A 93 26.39 -6.58 -63.32
N ILE A 94 26.05 -5.63 -62.45
CA ILE A 94 24.67 -5.23 -62.18
C ILE A 94 24.34 -4.15 -63.19
N ASP A 95 23.47 -4.48 -64.14
CA ASP A 95 22.91 -3.51 -65.09
C ASP A 95 22.37 -2.28 -64.33
N GLU A 96 22.80 -1.09 -64.75
CA GLU A 96 22.33 0.20 -64.24
C GLU A 96 20.81 0.31 -64.43
N ILE A 97 20.05 -0.02 -63.40
CA ILE A 97 18.61 0.26 -63.34
C ILE A 97 18.46 1.78 -63.34
N PRO A 98 17.72 2.40 -64.28
CA PRO A 98 17.50 3.85 -64.26
C PRO A 98 16.77 4.23 -62.98
N LEU A 99 17.45 4.99 -62.12
CA LEU A 99 16.89 5.61 -60.91
C LEU A 99 15.99 6.79 -61.31
N VAL A 100 14.94 6.52 -62.09
CA VAL A 100 13.87 7.49 -62.34
C VAL A 100 12.82 7.21 -61.29
N TYR A 101 12.85 8.01 -60.23
CA TYR A 101 11.73 8.10 -59.30
C TYR A 101 10.57 8.71 -60.09
N GLU A 102 9.52 7.93 -60.34
CA GLU A 102 8.24 8.51 -60.75
C GLU A 102 7.90 9.55 -59.69
N SER A 103 7.78 10.82 -60.10
CA SER A 103 7.38 11.92 -59.25
C SER A 103 5.98 11.63 -58.74
N SER A 104 5.89 10.82 -57.69
CA SER A 104 4.69 10.65 -56.91
C SER A 104 4.39 12.02 -56.36
N ASP A 105 3.29 12.60 -56.84
CA ASP A 105 2.68 13.79 -56.26
C ASP A 105 2.47 13.50 -54.77
N VAL A 106 3.45 13.92 -53.98
CA VAL A 106 3.39 13.87 -52.53
C VAL A 106 2.24 14.79 -52.17
N PRO A 107 1.18 14.33 -51.50
CA PRO A 107 0.22 15.27 -50.96
C PRO A 107 1.04 16.16 -50.04
N SER A 108 1.00 17.46 -50.29
CA SER A 108 1.51 18.48 -49.39
C SER A 108 0.83 18.23 -48.05
N PHE A 109 1.48 17.47 -47.18
CA PHE A 109 1.20 17.51 -45.76
C PHE A 109 1.52 18.95 -45.38
N GLU A 110 0.47 19.75 -45.23
CA GLU A 110 0.58 21.02 -44.54
C GLU A 110 1.33 20.71 -43.23
N GLU A 111 2.46 21.39 -43.01
CA GLU A 111 3.04 21.54 -41.68
C GLU A 111 2.01 22.31 -40.86
N GLU A 112 0.94 21.62 -40.47
CA GLU A 112 0.19 21.98 -39.29
C GLU A 112 1.16 21.66 -38.16
N ASP A 113 1.87 22.69 -37.70
CA ASP A 113 2.54 22.71 -36.41
C ASP A 113 1.44 22.44 -35.36
N GLU A 114 1.06 21.17 -35.21
CA GLU A 114 0.37 20.69 -34.03
C GLU A 114 1.37 20.86 -32.90
N GLU A 115 1.34 22.02 -32.26
CA GLU A 115 1.88 22.24 -30.93
C GLU A 115 1.32 21.11 -30.05
N LEU A 116 2.09 20.01 -29.96
CA LEU A 116 1.83 18.94 -29.02
C LEU A 116 1.59 19.63 -27.69
N PRO A 117 0.42 19.48 -27.05
CA PRO A 117 0.10 20.23 -25.85
C PRO A 117 1.23 20.01 -24.85
N ILE A 118 2.05 21.06 -24.72
CA ILE A 118 3.20 21.06 -23.85
C ILE A 118 2.60 20.96 -22.46
N GLN A 119 2.88 19.82 -21.82
CA GLN A 119 2.83 19.71 -20.37
C GLN A 119 1.42 19.91 -19.79
N GLU A 120 0.50 19.00 -20.13
CA GLU A 120 -0.45 18.57 -19.10
C GLU A 120 0.43 17.93 -18.02
N GLU A 121 0.76 18.70 -16.98
CA GLU A 121 1.33 18.15 -15.75
C GLU A 121 0.41 17.00 -15.40
N SER A 122 0.88 15.76 -15.59
CA SER A 122 0.13 14.60 -15.16
C SER A 122 -0.11 14.84 -13.67
N GLU A 123 -1.33 15.24 -13.31
CA GLU A 123 -1.74 15.38 -11.92
C GLU A 123 -1.67 13.97 -11.36
N TYR A 124 -0.47 13.59 -10.90
CA TYR A 124 -0.26 12.40 -10.13
C TYR A 124 -1.31 12.46 -9.03
N ALA A 125 -2.07 11.38 -8.88
CA ALA A 125 -3.09 11.28 -7.85
C ALA A 125 -2.43 11.67 -6.52
N THR A 126 -2.74 12.88 -6.05
CA THR A 126 -2.24 13.40 -4.79
C THR A 126 -3.05 12.64 -3.75
N GLY A 127 -2.53 11.47 -3.37
CA GLY A 127 -3.17 10.59 -2.41
C GLY A 127 -3.39 11.30 -1.08
N ILE A 128 -4.07 10.63 -0.17
CA ILE A 128 -4.27 11.16 1.18
C ILE A 128 -3.09 10.79 2.08
N ASP A 129 -2.62 11.74 2.88
CA ASP A 129 -1.57 11.49 3.87
C ASP A 129 -2.06 10.52 4.95
N PHE A 130 -1.22 9.54 5.30
CA PHE A 130 -1.55 8.56 6.34
C PHE A 130 -1.79 9.21 7.72
N GLU A 131 -1.09 10.30 8.02
CA GLU A 131 -1.27 11.04 9.27
C GLU A 131 -2.68 11.62 9.40
N ARG A 132 -3.22 12.20 8.31
CA ARG A 132 -4.60 12.71 8.26
C ARG A 132 -5.63 11.60 8.47
N VAL A 133 -5.38 10.41 7.92
CA VAL A 133 -6.24 9.24 8.12
C VAL A 133 -6.23 8.78 9.58
N LEU A 134 -5.05 8.77 10.22
CA LEU A 134 -4.93 8.41 11.63
C LEU A 134 -5.58 9.44 12.55
N GLU A 135 -5.43 10.73 12.24
CA GLU A 135 -6.08 11.81 12.97
C GLU A 135 -7.60 11.62 12.93
N ALA A 136 -8.18 11.44 11.73
CA ALA A 136 -9.59 11.16 11.52
C ALA A 136 -10.08 9.94 12.33
N LEU A 137 -9.30 8.86 12.35
CA LEU A 137 -9.62 7.67 13.16
C LEU A 137 -9.64 7.98 14.66
N SER A 138 -8.65 8.74 15.13
CA SER A 138 -8.52 9.13 16.54
C SER A 138 -9.69 10.02 16.98
N VAL A 139 -10.11 10.92 16.10
CA VAL A 139 -11.30 11.75 16.22
C VAL A 139 -12.49 10.80 16.36
N ILE A 140 -12.86 10.02 15.34
CA ILE A 140 -14.02 9.11 15.38
C ILE A 140 -14.08 8.25 16.65
N HIS A 141 -12.94 7.76 17.14
CA HIS A 141 -12.87 6.94 18.34
C HIS A 141 -13.15 7.70 19.65
N ARG A 142 -12.74 8.97 19.74
CA ARG A 142 -12.93 9.82 20.94
C ARG A 142 -14.39 10.28 21.12
N HIS A 143 -15.21 10.28 20.06
CA HIS A 143 -16.60 10.77 20.04
C HIS A 143 -16.83 12.21 20.55
N ALA A 144 -15.78 12.99 20.79
CA ALA A 144 -15.84 14.39 21.20
C ALA A 144 -14.80 15.17 20.41
N HIS A 145 -15.24 16.13 19.59
CA HIS A 145 -14.42 16.79 18.58
C HIS A 145 -14.62 18.30 18.65
N THR A 146 -13.54 19.05 18.39
CA THR A 146 -13.65 20.47 18.05
C THR A 146 -14.18 20.61 16.62
N GLU A 147 -14.71 21.79 16.29
CA GLU A 147 -15.27 22.06 14.96
C GLU A 147 -14.21 21.93 13.85
N ALA A 148 -12.98 22.40 14.10
CA ALA A 148 -11.86 22.26 13.17
C ALA A 148 -11.46 20.79 12.95
N GLU A 149 -11.37 19.98 14.02
CA GLU A 149 -11.09 18.54 13.91
C GLU A 149 -12.21 17.81 13.16
N ARG A 150 -13.46 18.20 13.39
CA ARG A 150 -14.63 17.64 12.69
C ARG A 150 -14.57 17.95 11.20
N GLN A 151 -14.21 19.18 10.83
CA GLN A 151 -14.12 19.62 9.43
C GLN A 151 -12.99 18.87 8.69
N SER A 152 -11.78 18.84 9.26
CA SER A 152 -10.64 18.08 8.73
C SER A 152 -10.97 16.59 8.61
N THR A 153 -11.63 16.02 9.61
CA THR A 153 -12.09 14.62 9.57
C THR A 153 -13.16 14.41 8.50
N GLY A 154 -14.07 15.37 8.29
CA GLY A 154 -15.05 15.33 7.21
C GLY A 154 -14.40 15.31 5.82
N ASP A 155 -13.39 16.16 5.59
CA ASP A 155 -12.66 16.24 4.33
C ASP A 155 -11.89 14.95 4.05
N THR A 156 -11.23 14.39 5.07
CA THR A 156 -10.50 13.13 4.93
C THR A 156 -11.43 11.94 4.71
N LEU A 157 -12.58 11.90 5.37
CA LEU A 157 -13.60 10.87 5.17
C LEU A 157 -14.20 10.95 3.76
N ARG A 158 -14.43 12.15 3.24
CA ARG A 158 -14.89 12.35 1.86
C ARG A 158 -13.85 11.85 0.84
N ALA A 159 -12.57 12.14 1.07
CA ALA A 159 -11.49 11.65 0.22
C ALA A 159 -11.29 10.12 0.30
N LEU A 160 -11.66 9.49 1.43
CA LEU A 160 -11.63 8.03 1.59
C LEU A 160 -12.89 7.33 1.10
N GLU A 161 -13.89 8.06 0.58
CA GLU A 161 -15.13 7.48 0.06
C GLU A 161 -14.83 6.51 -1.10
N GLY A 162 -15.53 5.37 -1.12
CA GLY A 162 -15.28 4.31 -2.12
C GLY A 162 -14.04 3.44 -1.86
N THR A 163 -13.30 3.66 -0.76
CA THR A 163 -12.18 2.78 -0.37
C THR A 163 -12.61 1.65 0.57
N ARG A 164 -11.89 0.53 0.52
CA ARG A 164 -12.07 -0.60 1.47
C ARG A 164 -11.88 -0.20 2.94
N LEU A 165 -11.06 0.82 3.20
CA LEU A 165 -10.87 1.36 4.54
C LEU A 165 -12.17 1.97 5.07
N MET A 166 -12.85 2.79 4.25
CA MET A 166 -14.14 3.38 4.61
C MET A 166 -15.22 2.31 4.84
N GLU A 167 -15.28 1.28 4.00
CA GLU A 167 -16.20 0.14 4.19
C GLU A 167 -15.96 -0.54 5.54
N THR A 168 -14.69 -0.76 5.89
CA THR A 168 -14.31 -1.37 7.17
C THR A 168 -14.68 -0.47 8.35
N LEU A 169 -14.49 0.85 8.24
CA LEU A 169 -14.88 1.80 9.27
C LEU A 169 -16.39 1.83 9.51
N ARG A 170 -17.19 1.78 8.44
CA ARG A 170 -18.66 1.75 8.51
C ARG A 170 -19.24 0.41 8.97
N SER A 171 -18.45 -0.67 8.98
CA SER A 171 -18.91 -1.98 9.46
C SER A 171 -19.31 -2.01 10.94
N ASP A 172 -18.75 -1.11 11.75
CA ASP A 172 -19.11 -0.95 13.16
C ASP A 172 -20.24 0.08 13.30
N ALA A 173 -21.37 -0.35 13.87
CA ALA A 173 -22.58 0.48 13.95
C ALA A 173 -22.40 1.77 14.77
N LYS A 174 -21.49 1.79 15.75
CA LYS A 174 -21.24 2.99 16.57
C LYS A 174 -20.35 3.97 15.82
N ARG A 175 -19.34 3.46 15.11
CA ARG A 175 -18.46 4.27 14.27
C ARG A 175 -19.19 4.82 13.05
N SER A 176 -20.04 4.01 12.41
CA SER A 176 -20.82 4.46 11.25
C SER A 176 -21.73 5.63 11.59
N ALA A 177 -22.44 5.59 12.73
CA ALA A 177 -23.26 6.71 13.17
C ALA A 177 -22.45 7.99 13.39
N THR A 178 -21.24 7.87 13.97
CA THR A 178 -20.35 9.01 14.18
C THR A 178 -19.83 9.56 12.84
N ILE A 179 -19.45 8.68 11.92
CA ILE A 179 -19.01 9.04 10.56
C ILE A 179 -20.13 9.76 9.80
N ASP A 180 -21.34 9.23 9.84
CA ASP A 180 -22.50 9.82 9.16
C ASP A 180 -22.83 11.21 9.73
N GLU A 181 -22.67 11.41 11.03
CA GLU A 181 -22.85 12.72 11.67
C GLU A 181 -21.80 13.74 11.21
N ILE A 182 -20.53 13.34 11.15
CA ILE A 182 -19.42 14.20 10.70
C ILE A 182 -19.60 14.56 9.23
N VAL A 183 -19.84 13.55 8.39
CA VAL A 183 -20.02 13.70 6.95
C VAL A 183 -21.24 14.58 6.67
N ARG A 184 -22.37 14.34 7.33
CA ARG A 184 -23.59 15.16 7.16
C ARG A 184 -23.34 16.62 7.52
N ALA A 185 -22.72 16.89 8.65
CA ALA A 185 -22.42 18.27 9.06
C ALA A 185 -21.49 18.97 8.06
N ARG A 186 -20.50 18.26 7.51
CA ARG A 186 -19.64 18.81 6.46
C ARG A 186 -20.40 19.10 5.17
N PHE A 187 -21.33 18.23 4.78
CA PHE A 187 -22.21 18.48 3.64
C PHE A 187 -23.13 19.68 3.89
N GLU A 188 -23.75 19.78 5.06
CA GLU A 188 -24.59 20.93 5.41
C GLU A 188 -23.78 22.23 5.38
N GLU A 189 -22.57 22.27 5.94
CA GLU A 189 -21.68 23.43 5.87
C GLU A 189 -21.39 23.86 4.42
N LEU A 190 -21.06 22.90 3.54
CA LEU A 190 -20.71 23.20 2.15
C LEU A 190 -21.90 23.68 1.30
N TYR A 191 -23.12 23.28 1.64
CA TYR A 191 -24.31 23.51 0.81
C TYR A 191 -25.38 24.39 1.46
N SER A 192 -25.25 24.76 2.74
CA SER A 192 -26.22 25.60 3.45
C SER A 192 -26.13 27.09 3.07
N GLY A 193 -25.19 27.49 2.19
CA GLY A 193 -25.13 28.85 1.63
C GLY A 193 -24.88 29.97 2.65
N GLU A 194 -24.64 29.64 3.91
CA GLU A 194 -24.42 30.60 4.99
C GLU A 194 -22.91 30.81 5.22
N LYS A 195 -22.35 31.65 4.35
CA LYS A 195 -21.16 32.50 4.54
C LYS A 195 -19.78 31.85 4.67
N ALA A 196 -18.96 32.10 3.64
CA ALA A 196 -17.64 32.69 3.84
C ALA A 196 -17.77 34.20 4.11
#